data_AF-A0A7S1R7B2-F1
#
_entry.id   AF-A0A7S1R7B2-F1
#
_cell.length_a   1.000
_cell.length_b   1.000
_cell.length_c   1.000
_cell.angle_alpha   90.00
_cell.angle_beta   90.00
_cell.angle_gamma   90.00
#
_symmetry.space_group_name_H-M   'P 1'
#
loop_
_entity.id
_entity.type
_entity.pdbx_description
1 polymer ?
#
loop_
_entity_poly.entity_id
_entity_poly.type
_entity_poly.pdbx_seq_one_letter_code
_entity_poly.pdbx_strand_id
1 'polypeptide(L)'
;MMTWLGEVREHPLVKTSSKSNLGHTEMCAGILGIMKCVIMANQVASAPNVHMRLLNPHMDTNAYPVYFSSEFVDQGKDTGYMGVSSFGFGGSNARGDIWARAQSGYRNTNPGGHLLDLSWNRICKFASLFTADLVKPGRELPLANENWQDFAGDYLTGDPFEGQNAFYVEGTFNGFRSMERMHYLDDMGGHAFPIVLGDTLMEQFRIVCNRFDDAVVFPMHKFADQEAMVLGPGEAPAGYRWVIDGRESAKQGEMFLVVFKWDPVTKQKRVTWEMSNHEGAKGLVESMGVYKHFYSIVGSWNNFRSEKMKRIESEKPGTHAFEFRIGLYGHEEFHLQRDGDKYQTIYPAKDRSLTRDVPVRGPDHFGEEKYWSVVGETGELVRVELEVHEGNITVTLDNKQQGVKKFQSLRGTFRRKYHVYSQWSDWGFTPMGLKDKANTFKAEMTMPEDGPQSFQIVIDENVHQAYHPELEFADQLMSPCQGPDGKGLGMCWSIDEEPGTRVEITLDLNASDRREVVTWKAVSSKQALAN
;
A
#
# COMPACT_ATOMS: atom_id res chain seq x y z
N MET A 1 40.60 27.99 22.37
CA MET A 1 39.27 28.23 22.98
C MET A 1 38.38 27.01 22.80
N MET A 2 38.14 26.29 23.90
CA MET A 2 37.56 24.94 23.94
C MET A 2 36.07 24.89 23.57
N THR A 3 35.68 23.83 22.87
CA THR A 3 34.29 23.35 22.73
C THR A 3 33.85 22.61 24.00
N TRP A 4 32.58 22.21 24.09
CA TRP A 4 32.06 21.36 25.18
C TRP A 4 32.80 20.00 25.31
N LEU A 5 33.57 19.61 24.29
CA LEU A 5 34.45 18.43 24.25
C LEU A 5 35.93 18.76 24.55
N GLY A 6 36.26 19.99 24.92
CA GLY A 6 37.64 20.39 25.24
C GLY A 6 38.54 20.70 24.04
N GLU A 7 38.04 20.56 22.80
CA GLU A 7 38.84 20.84 21.60
C GLU A 7 38.75 22.31 21.18
N VAL A 8 39.88 22.91 20.81
CA VAL A 8 39.93 24.28 20.30
C VAL A 8 39.48 24.32 18.85
N ARG A 9 38.39 25.05 18.55
CA ARG A 9 38.00 25.31 17.16
C ARG A 9 38.91 26.35 16.52
N GLU A 10 39.41 26.03 15.33
CA GLU A 10 40.23 26.95 14.51
C GLU A 10 39.38 28.04 13.83
N HIS A 11 38.09 27.79 13.62
CA HIS A 11 37.17 28.73 12.96
C HIS A 11 35.89 28.96 13.79
N PRO A 12 35.37 30.19 13.87
CA PRO A 12 34.11 30.48 14.54
C PRO A 12 32.93 29.83 13.82
N LEU A 13 31.89 29.45 14.58
CA LEU A 13 30.65 28.97 13.97
C LEU A 13 29.88 30.13 13.34
N VAL A 14 29.50 29.99 12.08
CA VAL A 14 28.62 30.99 11.46
C VAL A 14 27.18 30.81 11.96
N LYS A 15 26.57 31.90 12.43
CA LYS A 15 25.20 31.92 12.95
C LYS A 15 24.32 32.84 12.14
N THR A 16 23.20 32.28 11.66
CA THR A 16 22.18 33.01 10.92
C THR A 16 20.78 32.53 11.30
N SER A 17 19.78 33.36 11.03
CA SER A 17 18.37 33.07 11.27
C SER A 17 17.58 33.23 9.97
N SER A 18 16.65 32.33 9.65
CA SER A 18 15.69 32.56 8.56
C SER A 18 14.73 33.70 8.89
N LYS A 19 14.50 33.95 10.19
CA LYS A 19 13.56 34.99 10.67
C LYS A 19 14.00 36.40 10.31
N SER A 20 15.30 36.65 10.18
CA SER A 20 15.75 37.96 9.69
C SER A 20 15.25 38.23 8.27
N ASN A 21 15.16 37.18 7.42
CA ASN A 21 14.78 37.32 6.02
C ASN A 21 13.26 37.26 5.81
N LEU A 22 12.57 36.41 6.58
CA LEU A 22 11.18 36.03 6.32
C LEU A 22 10.22 36.33 7.48
N GLY A 23 10.72 36.90 8.58
CA GLY A 23 9.95 37.07 9.81
C GLY A 23 9.71 35.76 10.57
N HIS A 24 8.93 35.81 11.64
CA HIS A 24 8.57 34.62 12.40
C HIS A 24 7.31 33.97 11.83
N THR A 25 7.48 32.86 11.12
CA THR A 25 6.38 32.13 10.45
C THR A 25 5.72 31.06 11.34
N GLU A 26 5.75 31.26 12.66
CA GLU A 26 5.19 30.36 13.68
C GLU A 26 5.39 28.86 13.39
N MET A 27 4.33 28.16 12.97
CA MET A 27 4.33 26.72 12.66
C MET A 27 5.34 26.35 11.57
N CYS A 28 5.62 27.25 10.63
CA CYS A 28 6.56 27.03 9.52
C CYS A 28 8.00 27.46 9.87
N ALA A 29 8.26 27.98 11.07
CA ALA A 29 9.59 28.50 11.42
C ALA A 29 10.67 27.42 11.40
N GLY A 30 10.33 26.19 11.76
CA GLY A 30 11.24 25.04 11.74
C GLY A 30 11.67 24.66 10.32
N ILE A 31 10.70 24.44 9.43
CA ILE A 31 10.97 24.01 8.05
C ILE A 31 11.72 25.08 7.24
N LEU A 32 11.41 26.36 7.42
CA LEU A 32 12.18 27.44 6.77
C LEU A 32 13.62 27.52 7.29
N GLY A 33 13.86 27.19 8.56
CA GLY A 33 15.20 27.05 9.11
C GLY A 33 15.97 25.89 8.47
N ILE A 34 15.31 24.73 8.28
CA ILE A 34 15.87 23.56 7.58
C ILE A 34 16.22 23.93 6.14
N MET A 35 15.29 24.53 5.39
CA MET A 35 15.50 24.93 3.99
C MET A 35 16.71 25.85 3.85
N LYS A 36 16.83 26.85 4.73
CA LYS A 36 18.00 27.75 4.75
C LYS A 36 19.30 26.97 4.99
N CYS A 37 19.31 26.00 5.90
CA CYS A 37 20.48 25.15 6.15
C CYS A 37 20.83 24.28 4.93
N VAL A 38 19.85 23.67 4.25
CA VAL A 38 20.08 22.86 3.04
C VAL A 38 20.73 23.71 1.93
N ILE A 39 20.20 24.91 1.68
CA ILE A 39 20.72 25.81 0.66
C ILE A 39 22.16 26.24 0.98
N MET A 40 22.40 26.63 2.24
CA MET A 40 23.73 27.01 2.72
C MET A 40 24.73 25.86 2.62
N ALA A 41 24.31 24.63 2.93
CA ALA A 41 25.16 23.44 2.86
C ALA A 41 25.49 23.07 1.41
N ASN A 42 24.53 23.24 0.50
CA ASN A 42 24.74 22.99 -0.91
C ASN A 42 25.71 23.98 -1.58
N GLN A 43 25.68 25.25 -1.16
CA GLN A 43 26.56 26.32 -1.68
C GLN A 43 27.88 26.46 -0.90
N VAL A 44 27.98 25.76 0.24
CA VAL A 44 29.01 25.92 1.28
C VAL A 44 29.29 27.39 1.61
N ALA A 45 28.20 28.11 1.80
CA ALA A 45 28.22 29.52 2.14
C ALA A 45 27.08 29.87 3.10
N SER A 46 27.29 30.89 3.92
CA SER A 46 26.26 31.39 4.84
C SER A 46 25.57 32.63 4.29
N ALA A 47 24.25 32.62 4.35
CA ALA A 47 23.43 33.79 4.06
C ALA A 47 23.44 34.81 5.22
N PRO A 48 23.35 36.12 4.92
CA PRO A 48 23.39 37.17 5.93
C PRO A 48 22.14 37.21 6.82
N ASN A 49 22.31 37.72 8.04
CA ASN A 49 21.21 38.21 8.87
C ASN A 49 20.87 39.64 8.44
N VAL A 50 19.85 39.76 7.59
CA VAL A 50 19.40 41.08 7.15
C VAL A 50 18.82 41.84 8.37
N HIS A 51 19.10 43.15 8.47
CA HIS A 51 18.85 44.01 9.65
C HIS A 51 19.87 43.96 10.80
N MET A 52 20.90 43.11 10.74
CA MET A 52 21.92 43.08 11.79
C MET A 52 23.01 44.16 11.58
N ARG A 53 22.76 45.36 12.11
CA ARG A 53 23.73 46.49 12.09
C ARG A 53 24.62 46.54 13.32
N LEU A 54 24.06 46.17 14.48
CA LEU A 54 24.74 46.15 15.77
C LEU A 54 24.28 44.89 16.51
N LEU A 55 25.22 44.19 17.15
CA LEU A 55 24.88 43.05 18.02
C LEU A 55 24.22 43.55 19.30
N ASN A 56 23.35 42.72 19.87
CA ASN A 56 22.70 43.04 21.13
C ASN A 56 23.76 43.20 22.23
N PRO A 57 23.83 44.35 22.95
CA PRO A 57 24.83 44.60 23.98
C PRO A 57 24.74 43.65 25.18
N HIS A 58 23.62 42.95 25.34
CA HIS A 58 23.42 41.93 26.37
C HIS A 58 23.98 40.54 25.99
N MET A 59 24.48 40.36 24.76
CA MET A 59 25.09 39.10 24.32
C MET A 59 26.61 39.12 24.52
N ASP A 60 27.13 38.24 25.37
CA ASP A 60 28.57 37.98 25.44
C ASP A 60 28.97 36.97 24.35
N THR A 61 29.75 37.44 23.38
CA THR A 61 30.28 36.61 22.28
C THR A 61 31.72 36.16 22.54
N ASN A 62 32.38 36.66 23.59
CA ASN A 62 33.76 36.29 23.91
C ASN A 62 33.86 34.85 24.43
N ALA A 63 32.80 34.34 25.06
CA ALA A 63 32.75 33.00 25.64
C ALA A 63 32.37 31.89 24.63
N TYR A 64 31.91 32.25 23.43
CA TYR A 64 31.43 31.30 22.42
C TYR A 64 31.93 31.71 21.03
N PRO A 65 32.83 30.93 20.38
CA PRO A 65 33.41 31.30 19.09
C PRO A 65 32.34 31.23 17.99
N VAL A 66 31.65 32.35 17.80
CA VAL A 66 30.54 32.52 16.87
C VAL A 66 30.75 33.77 16.03
N TYR A 67 30.40 33.64 14.76
CA TYR A 67 30.37 34.74 13.82
C TYR A 67 28.93 34.92 13.36
N PHE A 68 28.28 36.00 13.81
CA PHE A 68 26.99 36.38 13.28
C PHE A 68 27.20 37.07 11.94
N SER A 69 26.79 36.42 10.85
CA SER A 69 27.04 36.94 9.52
C SER A 69 26.09 38.07 9.16
N SER A 70 26.60 39.28 8.89
CA SER A 70 25.86 40.38 8.25
C SER A 70 25.99 40.37 6.73
N GLU A 71 26.91 39.57 6.21
CA GLU A 71 27.24 39.44 4.79
C GLU A 71 27.17 37.97 4.34
N PHE A 72 27.36 37.73 3.05
CA PHE A 72 27.53 36.39 2.51
C PHE A 72 28.94 35.88 2.82
N VAL A 73 29.08 34.70 3.43
CA VAL A 73 30.38 34.19 3.90
C VAL A 73 30.65 32.78 3.39
N ASP A 74 31.81 32.61 2.74
CA ASP A 74 32.42 31.32 2.41
C ASP A 74 32.76 30.55 3.69
N GLN A 75 32.35 29.28 3.80
CA GLN A 75 32.67 28.45 4.96
C GLN A 75 34.04 27.74 4.88
N GLY A 76 34.79 27.93 3.79
CA GLY A 76 36.17 27.47 3.63
C GLY A 76 36.34 25.99 3.34
N LYS A 77 35.24 25.22 3.28
CA LYS A 77 35.23 23.76 3.14
C LYS A 77 34.35 23.34 1.96
N ASP A 78 34.38 22.07 1.61
CA ASP A 78 33.52 21.47 0.58
C ASP A 78 32.41 20.58 1.17
N THR A 79 32.46 20.37 2.49
CA THR A 79 31.52 19.59 3.29
C THR A 79 31.29 20.29 4.61
N GLY A 80 30.09 20.15 5.19
CA GLY A 80 29.77 20.84 6.43
C GLY A 80 28.56 20.28 7.15
N TYR A 81 28.54 20.49 8.46
CA TYR A 81 27.38 20.26 9.31
C TYR A 81 26.68 21.59 9.60
N MET A 82 25.36 21.61 9.50
CA MET A 82 24.51 22.75 9.82
C MET A 82 23.46 22.35 10.84
N GLY A 83 23.20 23.21 11.81
CA GLY A 83 22.22 22.98 12.85
C GLY A 83 21.08 24.00 12.77
N VAL A 84 19.85 23.50 12.79
CA VAL A 84 18.64 24.31 12.96
C VAL A 84 18.07 24.06 14.36
N SER A 85 17.58 25.12 14.99
CA SER A 85 16.85 25.01 16.26
C SER A 85 15.52 25.74 16.15
N SER A 86 14.47 25.13 16.70
CA SER A 86 13.13 25.70 16.79
C SER A 86 12.62 25.53 18.22
N PHE A 87 12.16 26.63 18.81
CA PHE A 87 11.67 26.67 20.19
C PHE A 87 10.22 27.13 20.16
N GLY A 88 9.30 26.25 20.57
CA GLY A 88 7.89 26.56 20.64
C GLY A 88 7.57 27.39 21.88
N PHE A 89 6.61 28.32 21.74
CA PHE A 89 6.19 29.18 22.85
C PHE A 89 5.73 28.39 24.10
N GLY A 90 5.11 27.23 23.90
CA GLY A 90 4.68 26.33 24.98
C GLY A 90 5.82 25.54 25.66
N GLY A 91 7.08 25.74 25.27
CA GLY A 91 8.25 25.09 25.88
C GLY A 91 8.75 23.84 25.14
N SER A 92 8.04 23.36 24.12
CA SER A 92 8.50 22.25 23.27
C SER A 92 9.62 22.70 22.33
N ASN A 93 10.78 22.06 22.44
CA ASN A 93 12.00 22.44 21.74
C ASN A 93 12.46 21.33 20.79
N ALA A 94 12.85 21.69 19.57
CA ALA A 94 13.35 20.76 18.55
C ALA A 94 14.66 21.27 17.94
N ARG A 95 15.54 20.32 17.58
CA ARG A 95 16.80 20.58 16.88
C ARG A 95 16.96 19.55 15.76
N GLY A 96 17.47 20.01 14.62
CA GLY A 96 17.91 19.16 13.52
C GLY A 96 19.34 19.49 13.14
N ASP A 97 20.13 18.47 12.83
CA ASP A 97 21.50 18.60 12.33
C ASP A 97 21.55 17.99 10.93
N ILE A 98 22.16 18.71 9.98
CA ILE A 98 22.20 18.38 8.56
C ILE A 98 23.65 18.31 8.14
N TRP A 99 24.02 17.26 7.42
CA TRP A 99 25.32 17.15 6.75
C TRP A 99 25.12 17.24 5.24
N ALA A 100 25.97 17.99 4.55
CA ALA A 100 26.01 17.96 3.10
C ALA A 100 27.41 18.22 2.54
N ARG A 101 27.56 17.96 1.24
CA ARG A 101 28.69 18.32 0.40
C ARG A 101 28.26 19.37 -0.63
N ALA A 102 29.16 20.27 -1.01
CA ALA A 102 28.94 21.28 -2.03
C ALA A 102 28.54 20.63 -3.37
N GLN A 103 27.34 20.94 -3.87
CA GLN A 103 26.92 20.59 -5.24
C GLN A 103 26.72 21.84 -6.12
N SER A 104 26.84 23.05 -5.57
CA SER A 104 26.78 24.31 -6.31
C SER A 104 27.74 25.36 -5.75
N GLY A 105 27.99 26.44 -6.51
CA GLY A 105 28.90 27.53 -6.10
C GLY A 105 30.38 27.28 -6.44
N TYR A 106 31.26 28.16 -5.98
CA TYR A 106 32.70 28.17 -6.33
C TYR A 106 33.51 27.02 -5.69
N ARG A 107 32.95 26.29 -4.71
CA ARG A 107 33.53 25.08 -4.11
C ARG A 107 32.83 23.79 -4.56
N ASN A 108 32.09 23.81 -5.67
CA ASN A 108 31.39 22.64 -6.19
C ASN A 108 32.36 21.46 -6.41
N THR A 109 32.08 20.34 -5.76
CA THR A 109 32.88 19.10 -5.84
C THR A 109 32.40 18.11 -6.91
N ASN A 110 31.29 18.42 -7.57
CA ASN A 110 30.73 17.64 -8.67
C ASN A 110 30.35 18.56 -9.86
N PRO A 111 31.34 19.05 -10.63
CA PRO A 111 31.08 19.88 -11.80
C PRO A 111 30.33 19.05 -12.87
N GLY A 112 29.02 19.31 -13.01
CA GLY A 112 28.11 18.59 -13.92
C GLY A 112 26.77 18.17 -13.29
N GLY A 113 26.64 18.23 -11.95
CA GLY A 113 25.35 18.04 -11.28
C GLY A 113 24.39 19.21 -11.53
N HIS A 114 23.10 18.91 -11.63
CA HIS A 114 22.05 19.92 -11.82
C HIS A 114 22.02 20.92 -10.65
N LEU A 115 21.89 22.21 -10.96
CA LEU A 115 21.69 23.26 -9.95
C LEU A 115 20.36 23.02 -9.21
N LEU A 116 20.38 23.12 -7.88
CA LEU A 116 19.15 23.13 -7.07
C LEU A 116 18.27 24.33 -7.47
N ASP A 117 17.21 24.09 -8.26
CA ASP A 117 16.27 25.13 -8.67
C ASP A 117 15.36 25.54 -7.48
N LEU A 118 15.60 26.76 -6.99
CA LEU A 118 14.87 27.43 -5.90
C LEU A 118 13.98 28.56 -6.43
N SER A 119 13.56 28.50 -7.71
CA SER A 119 12.68 29.49 -8.29
C SER A 119 11.41 29.72 -7.45
N TRP A 120 10.91 30.96 -7.49
CA TRP A 120 9.70 31.40 -6.76
C TRP A 120 8.48 30.49 -7.01
N ASN A 121 8.43 29.86 -8.18
CA ASN A 121 7.41 28.87 -8.56
C ASN A 121 7.45 27.56 -7.76
N ARG A 122 8.61 27.15 -7.23
CA ARG A 122 8.75 25.93 -6.41
C ARG A 122 8.43 26.17 -4.93
N ILE A 123 8.71 27.38 -4.41
CA ILE A 123 8.46 27.74 -3.01
C ILE A 123 6.96 27.92 -2.74
N CYS A 124 6.20 28.54 -3.66
CA CYS A 124 4.75 28.73 -3.48
C CYS A 124 3.92 27.43 -3.63
N LYS A 125 4.41 26.42 -4.37
CA LYS A 125 3.71 25.13 -4.55
C LYS A 125 3.54 24.33 -3.26
N PHE A 126 4.40 24.54 -2.26
CA PHE A 126 4.29 23.91 -0.94
C PHE A 126 3.17 24.55 -0.07
N ALA A 127 2.87 25.83 -0.30
CA ALA A 127 1.86 26.58 0.44
C ALA A 127 0.46 26.47 -0.19
N SER A 128 0.38 26.31 -1.52
CA SER A 128 -0.88 26.21 -2.28
C SER A 128 -1.58 24.85 -2.19
N LEU A 129 -0.95 23.84 -1.58
CA LEU A 129 -1.57 22.52 -1.31
C LEU A 129 -2.77 22.58 -0.35
N PHE A 130 -2.98 23.70 0.35
CA PHE A 130 -4.02 23.82 1.40
C PHE A 130 -5.20 24.74 1.03
N THR A 131 -5.21 25.43 -0.11
CA THR A 131 -6.26 26.45 -0.41
C THR A 131 -6.52 26.67 -1.91
N ALA A 132 -6.95 25.64 -2.65
CA ALA A 132 -7.60 25.83 -3.96
C ALA A 132 -8.95 26.61 -3.74
N ASP A 133 -9.45 27.50 -4.60
CA ASP A 133 -9.70 27.38 -6.04
C ASP A 133 -9.96 28.75 -6.72
N LEU A 134 -10.14 28.68 -8.05
CA LEU A 134 -10.85 29.58 -8.98
C LEU A 134 -10.00 30.54 -9.82
N VAL A 135 -9.82 30.17 -11.10
CA VAL A 135 -9.45 31.09 -12.18
C VAL A 135 -10.60 31.27 -13.17
N LYS A 136 -10.65 32.52 -13.66
CA LYS A 136 -11.65 33.27 -14.44
C LYS A 136 -11.42 33.17 -15.98
N PRO A 137 -12.29 33.78 -16.81
CA PRO A 137 -12.79 33.23 -18.07
C PRO A 137 -12.00 33.64 -19.33
N GLY A 138 -12.08 32.80 -20.37
CA GLY A 138 -11.54 33.09 -21.71
C GLY A 138 -11.03 31.89 -22.53
N ARG A 139 -11.11 30.66 -22.01
CA ARG A 139 -10.81 29.43 -22.77
C ARG A 139 -12.02 28.52 -22.81
N GLU A 140 -12.47 28.19 -24.02
CA GLU A 140 -13.32 27.02 -24.22
C GLU A 140 -12.48 25.73 -24.07
N LEU A 141 -13.11 24.74 -23.46
CA LEU A 141 -12.53 23.48 -22.97
C LEU A 141 -12.25 22.50 -24.12
N PRO A 142 -11.08 21.83 -24.15
CA PRO A 142 -11.05 20.41 -24.47
C PRO A 142 -11.54 19.65 -23.23
N LEU A 143 -12.58 18.85 -23.39
CA LEU A 143 -13.11 17.96 -22.37
C LEU A 143 -12.02 16.93 -21.98
N ALA A 144 -11.54 17.06 -20.73
CA ALA A 144 -10.73 16.16 -19.90
C ALA A 144 -9.64 15.27 -20.55
N ASN A 145 -8.36 15.55 -20.24
CA ASN A 145 -7.40 14.65 -19.55
C ASN A 145 -5.94 15.11 -19.73
N GLU A 146 -5.14 14.87 -18.70
CA GLU A 146 -3.77 15.37 -18.40
C GLU A 146 -2.80 15.61 -19.58
N ASN A 147 -2.16 16.80 -19.65
CA ASN A 147 -0.73 17.11 -19.94
C ASN A 147 -0.50 18.64 -20.20
N TRP A 148 0.66 19.24 -20.50
CA TRP A 148 2.00 18.79 -20.99
C TRP A 148 3.18 19.68 -20.53
N GLN A 149 3.00 20.56 -19.53
CA GLN A 149 4.11 21.37 -18.97
C GLN A 149 4.56 20.88 -17.59
N ASP A 150 4.01 19.74 -17.15
CA ASP A 150 4.12 19.20 -15.79
C ASP A 150 5.34 18.30 -15.51
N PHE A 151 6.34 18.14 -16.39
CA PHE A 151 7.49 17.24 -16.11
C PHE A 151 8.86 17.62 -16.71
N ALA A 152 9.16 18.91 -16.94
CA ALA A 152 10.50 19.28 -17.40
C ALA A 152 11.51 19.31 -16.24
N GLY A 153 12.13 18.17 -15.93
CA GLY A 153 13.34 18.12 -15.11
C GLY A 153 13.68 16.74 -14.55
N ASP A 154 13.75 16.63 -13.22
CA ASP A 154 14.87 15.85 -12.66
C ASP A 154 14.54 15.04 -11.40
N TYR A 155 13.33 14.48 -11.20
CA TYR A 155 13.06 13.82 -9.91
C TYR A 155 12.66 12.34 -9.91
N LEU A 156 12.00 11.82 -10.94
CA LEU A 156 11.25 10.57 -10.77
C LEU A 156 11.11 9.75 -12.06
N THR A 157 11.88 10.06 -13.10
CA THR A 157 11.78 9.36 -14.38
C THR A 157 12.39 7.97 -14.23
N GLY A 158 11.54 6.99 -13.99
CA GLY A 158 11.64 5.71 -14.67
C GLY A 158 11.16 5.87 -16.12
N ASP A 159 11.59 6.88 -16.88
CA ASP A 159 11.26 6.86 -18.30
C ASP A 159 12.07 5.71 -18.94
N PRO A 160 11.42 4.71 -19.56
CA PRO A 160 12.12 3.59 -20.20
C PRO A 160 12.93 4.05 -21.41
N PHE A 161 12.66 5.23 -21.96
CA PHE A 161 13.33 5.80 -23.12
C PHE A 161 14.57 6.63 -22.78
N GLU A 162 14.80 6.96 -21.50
CA GLU A 162 16.01 7.69 -21.07
C GLU A 162 17.27 6.80 -21.02
N GLY A 163 17.14 5.48 -21.22
CA GLY A 163 18.26 4.53 -21.33
C GLY A 163 19.09 4.35 -20.05
N GLN A 164 18.85 5.14 -19.00
CA GLN A 164 19.54 5.09 -17.71
C GLN A 164 18.82 4.24 -16.66
N ASN A 165 17.52 3.98 -16.84
CA ASN A 165 16.70 3.26 -15.87
C ASN A 165 16.56 1.78 -16.19
N ALA A 166 16.72 0.95 -15.17
CA ALA A 166 16.44 -0.47 -15.21
C ALA A 166 15.31 -0.80 -14.23
N PHE A 167 14.32 -1.53 -14.71
CA PHE A 167 13.23 -2.04 -13.89
C PHE A 167 13.53 -3.47 -13.48
N TYR A 168 13.17 -3.77 -12.24
CA TYR A 168 13.29 -5.09 -11.67
C TYR A 168 11.94 -5.50 -11.10
N VAL A 169 11.73 -6.80 -10.98
CA VAL A 169 10.55 -7.36 -10.34
C VAL A 169 10.99 -8.34 -9.27
N GLU A 170 10.25 -8.34 -8.18
CA GLU A 170 10.37 -9.32 -7.12
C GLU A 170 8.98 -9.68 -6.63
N GLY A 171 8.83 -10.90 -6.11
CA GLY A 171 7.52 -11.41 -5.80
C GLY A 171 7.54 -12.73 -5.09
N THR A 172 6.36 -13.29 -4.88
CA THR A 172 6.20 -14.59 -4.26
C THR A 172 6.82 -15.70 -5.12
N PHE A 173 6.87 -15.54 -6.44
CA PHE A 173 7.47 -16.49 -7.38
C PHE A 173 8.96 -16.76 -7.15
N ASN A 174 9.66 -15.89 -6.41
CA ASN A 174 11.03 -16.11 -5.93
C ASN A 174 11.16 -15.91 -4.41
N GLY A 175 10.04 -15.88 -3.69
CA GLY A 175 9.97 -15.68 -2.26
C GLY A 175 10.51 -14.32 -1.77
N PHE A 176 10.45 -13.27 -2.61
CA PHE A 176 11.03 -11.94 -2.35
C PHE A 176 12.54 -12.00 -1.98
N ARG A 177 13.29 -12.93 -2.58
CA ARG A 177 14.72 -13.14 -2.28
C ARG A 177 15.67 -12.39 -3.20
N SER A 178 15.22 -12.02 -4.38
CA SER A 178 16.03 -11.37 -5.41
C SER A 178 15.17 -10.43 -6.27
N MET A 179 15.83 -9.39 -6.78
CA MET A 179 15.25 -8.47 -7.76
C MET A 179 15.70 -8.86 -9.16
N GLU A 180 14.75 -9.36 -9.95
CA GLU A 180 14.98 -9.89 -11.29
C GLU A 180 14.79 -8.82 -12.35
N ARG A 181 15.69 -8.74 -13.32
CA ARG A 181 15.66 -7.65 -14.30
C ARG A 181 14.49 -7.84 -15.27
N MET A 182 13.69 -6.79 -15.46
CA MET A 182 12.70 -6.72 -16.54
C MET A 182 13.39 -6.31 -17.85
N HIS A 183 12.98 -6.93 -18.95
CA HIS A 183 13.57 -6.74 -20.27
C HIS A 183 12.65 -5.93 -21.16
N TYR A 184 13.16 -4.90 -21.83
CA TYR A 184 12.35 -4.14 -22.79
C TYR A 184 12.03 -5.01 -24.00
N LEU A 185 10.75 -5.08 -24.37
CA LEU A 185 10.24 -5.80 -25.53
C LEU A 185 9.62 -4.78 -26.50
N ASP A 186 10.21 -4.65 -27.69
CA ASP A 186 9.85 -3.64 -28.68
C ASP A 186 8.41 -3.81 -29.20
N ASP A 187 7.97 -5.04 -29.37
CA ASP A 187 6.62 -5.42 -29.82
C ASP A 187 5.53 -5.07 -28.79
N MET A 188 5.88 -5.09 -27.49
CA MET A 188 5.00 -4.73 -26.38
C MET A 188 5.11 -3.25 -25.98
N GLY A 189 6.17 -2.55 -26.43
CA GLY A 189 6.47 -1.17 -26.06
C GLY A 189 6.70 -0.97 -24.56
N GLY A 190 7.26 -1.96 -23.88
CA GLY A 190 7.36 -1.97 -22.41
C GLY A 190 8.39 -2.93 -21.84
N HIS A 191 8.67 -2.79 -20.55
CA HIS A 191 9.52 -3.71 -19.80
C HIS A 191 8.71 -4.91 -19.34
N ALA A 192 9.18 -6.10 -19.69
CA ALA A 192 8.47 -7.34 -19.43
C ALA A 192 9.27 -8.32 -18.57
N PHE A 193 8.56 -9.15 -17.84
CA PHE A 193 9.12 -10.26 -17.09
C PHE A 193 8.12 -11.42 -16.94
N PRO A 194 8.56 -12.68 -17.15
CA PRO A 194 7.70 -13.84 -16.95
C PRO A 194 7.57 -14.24 -15.48
N ILE A 195 6.34 -14.43 -15.01
CA ILE A 195 6.03 -15.01 -13.71
C ILE A 195 5.31 -16.34 -13.91
N VAL A 196 5.83 -17.40 -13.28
CA VAL A 196 5.22 -18.73 -13.31
C VAL A 196 4.39 -18.94 -12.05
N LEU A 197 3.16 -19.44 -12.21
CA LEU A 197 2.28 -19.70 -11.08
C LEU A 197 2.66 -20.98 -10.31
N GLY A 198 2.77 -20.85 -8.99
CA GLY A 198 3.00 -21.95 -8.06
C GLY A 198 1.78 -22.83 -7.78
N ASP A 199 1.87 -23.63 -6.72
CA ASP A 199 0.85 -24.58 -6.27
C ASP A 199 -0.48 -23.94 -5.85
N THR A 200 -0.45 -22.69 -5.39
CA THR A 200 -1.64 -21.89 -5.05
C THR A 200 -2.32 -21.26 -6.27
N LEU A 201 -1.70 -21.33 -7.45
CA LEU A 201 -2.07 -20.59 -8.66
C LEU A 201 -2.17 -19.08 -8.45
N MET A 202 -1.42 -18.54 -7.48
CA MET A 202 -1.39 -17.12 -7.19
C MET A 202 0.02 -16.64 -6.93
N GLU A 203 0.40 -15.55 -7.59
CA GLU A 203 1.66 -14.86 -7.31
C GLU A 203 1.42 -13.36 -7.07
N GLN A 204 2.09 -12.82 -6.06
CA GLN A 204 2.13 -11.38 -5.81
C GLN A 204 3.48 -10.82 -6.22
N PHE A 205 3.52 -9.60 -6.76
CA PHE A 205 4.76 -8.96 -7.17
C PHE A 205 4.74 -7.44 -7.01
N ARG A 206 5.93 -6.84 -7.02
CA ARG A 206 6.14 -5.39 -7.13
C ARG A 206 7.29 -5.10 -8.08
N ILE A 207 7.30 -3.89 -8.64
CA ILE A 207 8.33 -3.45 -9.57
C ILE A 207 9.24 -2.45 -8.84
N VAL A 208 10.55 -2.61 -8.99
CA VAL A 208 11.58 -1.83 -8.30
C VAL A 208 12.44 -1.12 -9.34
N CYS A 209 12.62 0.18 -9.18
CA CYS A 209 13.48 0.99 -10.04
C CYS A 209 14.92 0.93 -9.56
N ASN A 210 15.85 0.57 -10.45
CA ASN A 210 17.30 0.61 -10.22
C ASN A 210 17.79 -0.14 -8.96
N ARG A 211 17.01 -1.11 -8.46
CA ARG A 211 17.25 -1.86 -7.22
C ARG A 211 17.30 -1.00 -5.94
N PHE A 212 16.62 0.15 -5.96
CA PHE A 212 16.42 0.93 -4.74
C PHE A 212 15.14 0.48 -4.04
N ASP A 213 15.26 -0.02 -2.80
CA ASP A 213 14.14 -0.55 -2.01
C ASP A 213 13.03 0.48 -1.73
N ASP A 214 13.36 1.76 -1.80
CA ASP A 214 12.48 2.92 -1.63
C ASP A 214 12.01 3.54 -2.97
N ALA A 215 12.39 2.97 -4.11
CA ALA A 215 11.94 3.39 -5.44
C ALA A 215 11.06 2.32 -6.09
N VAL A 216 9.92 2.03 -5.44
CA VAL A 216 9.00 0.98 -5.86
C VAL A 216 7.86 1.57 -6.69
N VAL A 217 7.51 0.90 -7.78
CA VAL A 217 6.27 1.09 -8.52
C VAL A 217 5.26 0.11 -7.93
N PHE A 218 4.12 0.62 -7.44
CA PHE A 218 3.15 -0.16 -6.64
C PHE A 218 1.69 0.24 -6.97
N PRO A 219 0.71 -0.63 -6.72
CA PRO A 219 -0.70 -0.31 -6.94
C PRO A 219 -1.26 0.61 -5.85
N MET A 220 -2.37 1.30 -6.13
CA MET A 220 -3.05 2.17 -5.16
C MET A 220 -3.56 1.44 -3.89
N HIS A 221 -3.78 0.12 -3.93
CA HIS A 221 -4.25 -0.66 -2.79
C HIS A 221 -3.61 -2.05 -2.72
N LYS A 222 -3.80 -2.76 -1.59
CA LYS A 222 -3.35 -4.14 -1.43
C LYS A 222 -4.11 -5.08 -2.37
N PHE A 223 -3.47 -6.19 -2.71
CA PHE A 223 -4.09 -7.29 -3.46
C PHE A 223 -4.73 -6.84 -4.79
N ALA A 224 -4.01 -5.96 -5.50
CA ALA A 224 -4.53 -5.28 -6.68
C ALA A 224 -4.40 -6.11 -7.95
N ASP A 225 -5.37 -5.97 -8.84
CA ASP A 225 -5.30 -6.47 -10.23
C ASP A 225 -4.65 -5.43 -11.16
N GLN A 226 -4.69 -5.70 -12.47
CA GLN A 226 -4.07 -4.87 -13.50
C GLN A 226 -4.86 -3.59 -13.85
N GLU A 227 -6.11 -3.46 -13.38
CA GLU A 227 -6.92 -2.25 -13.55
C GLU A 227 -6.61 -1.21 -12.48
N ALA A 228 -5.93 -1.61 -11.39
CA ALA A 228 -5.54 -0.70 -10.33
C ALA A 228 -4.58 0.39 -10.83
N MET A 229 -4.83 1.62 -10.37
CA MET A 229 -3.95 2.75 -10.67
C MET A 229 -2.53 2.49 -10.18
N VAL A 230 -1.57 2.76 -11.06
CA VAL A 230 -0.14 2.54 -10.82
C VAL A 230 0.48 3.79 -10.20
N LEU A 231 1.05 3.64 -9.00
CA LEU A 231 1.74 4.69 -8.24
C LEU A 231 3.25 4.48 -8.22
N GLY A 232 3.97 5.45 -7.65
CA GLY A 232 5.43 5.45 -7.57
C GLY A 232 6.11 5.89 -8.87
N PRO A 233 7.44 5.77 -9.02
CA PRO A 233 8.34 5.17 -8.04
C PRO A 233 8.38 5.96 -6.71
N GLY A 234 8.43 5.25 -5.59
CA GLY A 234 8.53 5.82 -4.24
C GLY A 234 8.40 4.76 -3.15
N GLU A 235 8.33 5.20 -1.89
CA GLU A 235 8.19 4.29 -0.74
C GLU A 235 6.81 3.63 -0.75
N ALA A 236 6.77 2.34 -1.10
CA ALA A 236 5.53 1.58 -1.16
C ALA A 236 5.03 1.23 0.25
N PRO A 237 3.74 1.45 0.58
CA PRO A 237 3.17 0.97 1.83
C PRO A 237 3.23 -0.56 1.94
N ALA A 238 3.35 -1.06 3.17
CA ALA A 238 3.51 -2.49 3.42
C ALA A 238 2.33 -3.32 2.87
N GLY A 239 2.64 -4.30 2.03
CA GLY A 239 1.68 -5.23 1.41
C GLY A 239 1.01 -4.73 0.13
N TYR A 240 1.38 -3.54 -0.37
CA TYR A 240 0.85 -3.01 -1.63
C TYR A 240 1.57 -3.68 -2.79
N ARG A 241 0.92 -4.69 -3.38
CA ARG A 241 1.46 -5.60 -4.38
C ARG A 241 0.37 -5.95 -5.39
N TRP A 242 0.76 -6.11 -6.65
CA TRP A 242 -0.12 -6.72 -7.65
C TRP A 242 -0.26 -8.21 -7.39
N VAL A 243 -1.37 -8.78 -7.87
CA VAL A 243 -1.69 -10.18 -7.71
C VAL A 243 -2.13 -10.76 -9.05
N ILE A 244 -1.39 -11.77 -9.50
CA ILE A 244 -1.81 -12.64 -10.59
C ILE A 244 -2.60 -13.78 -9.96
N ASP A 245 -3.91 -13.80 -10.19
CA ASP A 245 -4.80 -14.86 -9.72
C ASP A 245 -5.21 -15.78 -10.88
N GLY A 246 -4.52 -16.91 -11.01
CA GLY A 246 -4.77 -17.90 -12.04
C GLY A 246 -5.69 -19.04 -11.62
N ARG A 247 -6.31 -18.99 -10.44
CA ARG A 247 -7.06 -20.13 -9.87
C ARG A 247 -8.22 -20.61 -10.74
N GLU A 248 -8.80 -19.73 -11.54
CA GLU A 248 -9.91 -20.05 -12.45
C GLU A 248 -9.49 -20.13 -13.93
N SER A 249 -8.28 -19.69 -14.27
CA SER A 249 -7.85 -19.49 -15.66
C SER A 249 -6.59 -20.27 -16.04
N ALA A 250 -5.83 -20.80 -15.08
CA ALA A 250 -4.51 -21.39 -15.31
C ALA A 250 -4.32 -22.71 -14.56
N LYS A 251 -3.20 -23.38 -14.86
CA LYS A 251 -2.69 -24.56 -14.17
C LYS A 251 -1.33 -24.27 -13.55
N GLN A 252 -0.91 -25.13 -12.63
CA GLN A 252 0.39 -24.97 -11.99
C GLN A 252 1.51 -25.05 -13.05
N GLY A 253 2.44 -24.10 -13.02
CA GLY A 253 3.51 -24.00 -14.00
C GLY A 253 3.18 -23.17 -15.25
N GLU A 254 1.94 -22.70 -15.41
CA GLU A 254 1.61 -21.74 -16.47
C GLU A 254 2.31 -20.39 -16.24
N MET A 255 2.72 -19.77 -17.34
CA MET A 255 3.50 -18.52 -17.35
C MET A 255 2.61 -17.34 -17.72
N PHE A 256 2.72 -16.27 -16.93
CA PHE A 256 2.16 -14.96 -17.23
C PHE A 256 3.28 -13.99 -17.57
N LEU A 257 3.13 -13.23 -18.65
CA LEU A 257 4.07 -12.19 -19.02
C LEU A 257 3.59 -10.86 -18.44
N VAL A 258 4.26 -10.39 -17.40
CA VAL A 258 4.01 -9.07 -16.82
C VAL A 258 4.69 -8.03 -17.69
N VAL A 259 3.97 -6.96 -18.03
CA VAL A 259 4.46 -5.83 -18.82
C VAL A 259 4.20 -4.53 -18.07
N PHE A 260 5.25 -3.74 -17.92
CA PHE A 260 5.21 -2.39 -17.39
C PHE A 260 5.55 -1.38 -18.48
N LYS A 261 4.65 -0.43 -18.72
CA LYS A 261 4.79 0.57 -19.78
C LYS A 261 4.12 1.89 -19.43
N TRP A 262 4.44 2.90 -20.23
CA TRP A 262 3.75 4.18 -20.24
C TRP A 262 2.78 4.20 -21.41
N ASP A 263 1.53 4.53 -21.14
CA ASP A 263 0.53 4.76 -22.17
C ASP A 263 0.91 6.04 -22.93
N PRO A 264 1.22 5.97 -24.24
CA PRO A 264 1.69 7.12 -24.99
C PRO A 264 0.61 8.19 -25.15
N VAL A 265 -0.67 7.81 -25.03
CA VAL A 265 -1.83 8.70 -25.19
C VAL A 265 -2.21 9.32 -23.85
N THR A 266 -2.49 8.49 -22.83
CA THR A 266 -2.93 9.00 -21.52
C THR A 266 -1.80 9.50 -20.65
N LYS A 267 -0.54 9.21 -21.02
CA LYS A 267 0.67 9.47 -20.22
C LYS A 267 0.68 8.77 -18.85
N GLN A 268 -0.22 7.80 -18.63
CA GLN A 268 -0.31 7.04 -17.40
C GLN A 268 0.57 5.79 -17.46
N LYS A 269 1.09 5.39 -16.29
CA LYS A 269 1.76 4.10 -16.11
C LYS A 269 0.73 2.98 -16.15
N ARG A 270 1.07 1.88 -16.79
CA ARG A 270 0.26 0.65 -16.83
C ARG A 270 1.12 -0.57 -16.51
N VAL A 271 0.57 -1.44 -15.67
CA VAL A 271 1.11 -2.77 -15.38
C VAL A 271 0.04 -3.76 -15.79
N THR A 272 0.33 -4.60 -16.77
CA THR A 272 -0.61 -5.59 -17.32
C THR A 272 0.03 -6.95 -17.34
N TRP A 273 -0.76 -8.01 -17.33
CA TRP A 273 -0.26 -9.37 -17.52
C TRP A 273 -1.24 -10.24 -18.29
N GLU A 274 -0.69 -11.15 -19.07
CA GLU A 274 -1.45 -12.14 -19.81
C GLU A 274 -0.75 -13.49 -19.77
N MET A 275 -1.52 -14.57 -19.85
CA MET A 275 -0.96 -15.91 -20.03
C MET A 275 -0.23 -15.95 -21.36
N SER A 276 1.03 -16.38 -21.35
CA SER A 276 1.91 -16.22 -22.50
C SER A 276 2.75 -17.46 -22.77
N ASN A 277 3.08 -17.65 -24.05
CA ASN A 277 3.98 -18.70 -24.53
C ASN A 277 5.27 -18.14 -25.15
N HIS A 278 5.59 -16.88 -24.88
CA HIS A 278 6.70 -16.14 -25.48
C HIS A 278 8.06 -16.87 -25.33
N GLU A 279 8.72 -17.19 -26.45
CA GLU A 279 9.92 -18.05 -26.49
C GLU A 279 11.09 -17.48 -25.67
N GLY A 280 11.38 -16.18 -25.82
CA GLY A 280 12.45 -15.52 -25.06
C GLY A 280 12.20 -15.52 -23.55
N ALA A 281 10.93 -15.58 -23.13
CA ALA A 281 10.54 -15.62 -21.73
C ALA A 281 10.67 -17.04 -21.15
N LYS A 282 10.37 -18.08 -21.95
CA LYS A 282 10.57 -19.49 -21.56
C LYS A 282 12.02 -19.80 -21.20
N GLY A 283 12.97 -19.35 -22.02
CA GLY A 283 14.40 -19.57 -21.73
C GLY A 283 14.85 -18.91 -20.42
N LEU A 284 14.30 -17.74 -20.09
CA LEU A 284 14.56 -17.07 -18.81
C LEU A 284 13.99 -17.87 -17.63
N VAL A 285 12.74 -18.32 -17.72
CA VAL A 285 12.08 -19.16 -16.71
C VAL A 285 12.86 -20.44 -16.44
N GLU A 286 13.31 -21.13 -17.49
CA GLU A 286 14.10 -22.36 -17.38
C GLU A 286 15.43 -22.12 -16.63
N SER A 287 16.06 -20.96 -16.84
CA SER A 287 17.32 -20.60 -16.19
C SER A 287 17.19 -20.25 -14.70
N MET A 288 16.06 -19.66 -14.30
CA MET A 288 15.79 -19.29 -12.90
C MET A 288 15.39 -20.49 -12.04
N GLY A 289 14.77 -21.49 -12.66
CA GLY A 289 14.18 -22.63 -11.95
C GLY A 289 12.89 -22.26 -11.21
N VAL A 290 12.24 -23.29 -10.64
CA VAL A 290 10.95 -23.13 -9.94
C VAL A 290 11.19 -22.96 -8.45
N TYR A 291 10.72 -21.84 -7.89
CA TYR A 291 10.73 -21.64 -6.45
C TYR A 291 9.74 -22.59 -5.77
N LYS A 292 10.23 -23.34 -4.78
CA LYS A 292 9.41 -24.26 -3.98
C LYS A 292 9.01 -23.55 -2.70
N HIS A 293 7.73 -23.20 -2.60
CA HIS A 293 7.17 -22.60 -1.41
C HIS A 293 7.28 -23.54 -0.20
N PHE A 294 7.35 -22.92 0.97
CA PHE A 294 7.11 -23.61 2.23
C PHE A 294 5.89 -23.03 2.92
N TYR A 295 5.34 -23.79 3.85
CA TYR A 295 4.22 -23.35 4.67
C TYR A 295 4.62 -23.35 6.13
N SER A 296 4.11 -22.37 6.84
CA SER A 296 4.26 -22.23 8.28
C SER A 296 2.90 -22.24 8.96
N ILE A 297 2.88 -22.70 10.20
CA ILE A 297 1.74 -22.61 11.10
C ILE A 297 2.03 -21.55 12.15
N VAL A 298 1.02 -20.80 12.54
CA VAL A 298 1.08 -19.78 13.58
C VAL A 298 -0.07 -20.05 14.54
N GLY A 299 0.21 -20.21 15.83
CA GLY A 299 -0.85 -20.52 16.80
C GLY A 299 -0.55 -20.17 18.24
N SER A 300 -1.55 -20.29 19.09
CA SER A 300 -1.51 -19.82 20.48
C SER A 300 -0.48 -20.53 21.37
N TRP A 301 -0.18 -21.82 21.10
CA TRP A 301 0.73 -22.65 21.92
C TRP A 301 2.16 -22.12 22.03
N ASN A 302 2.58 -21.25 21.11
CA ASN A 302 3.92 -20.68 21.08
C ASN A 302 3.92 -19.14 21.05
N ASN A 303 2.81 -18.52 21.47
CA ASN A 303 2.55 -17.09 21.39
C ASN A 303 2.57 -16.56 19.94
N PHE A 304 1.86 -17.24 19.04
CA PHE A 304 1.71 -16.88 17.62
C PHE A 304 3.05 -16.66 16.90
N ARG A 305 4.06 -17.47 17.22
CA ARG A 305 5.30 -17.53 16.45
C ARG A 305 5.10 -18.44 15.24
N SER A 306 5.64 -18.01 14.11
CA SER A 306 5.58 -18.77 12.86
C SER A 306 6.55 -19.96 12.91
N GLU A 307 6.03 -21.17 12.73
CA GLU A 307 6.80 -22.41 12.70
C GLU A 307 6.63 -23.14 11.38
N LYS A 308 7.73 -23.52 10.75
CA LYS A 308 7.71 -24.18 9.45
C LYS A 308 7.14 -25.59 9.55
N MET A 309 6.16 -25.89 8.71
CA MET A 309 5.58 -27.23 8.57
C MET A 309 6.54 -28.18 7.85
N LYS A 310 6.49 -29.47 8.22
CA LYS A 310 7.26 -30.51 7.54
C LYS A 310 6.53 -30.94 6.28
N ARG A 311 7.20 -30.87 5.13
CA ARG A 311 6.67 -31.45 3.89
C ARG A 311 6.62 -32.97 4.03
N ILE A 312 5.49 -33.59 3.68
CA ILE A 312 5.30 -35.04 3.68
C ILE A 312 5.25 -35.52 2.23
N GLU A 313 6.05 -36.52 1.91
CA GLU A 313 5.85 -37.30 0.68
C GLU A 313 4.67 -38.24 0.90
N SER A 314 3.56 -37.95 0.24
CA SER A 314 2.33 -38.74 0.31
C SER A 314 1.77 -38.97 -1.09
N GLU A 315 0.77 -39.83 -1.25
CA GLU A 315 0.04 -39.98 -2.53
C GLU A 315 -0.52 -38.66 -3.05
N LYS A 316 -0.74 -37.69 -2.15
CA LYS A 316 -1.17 -36.34 -2.50
C LYS A 316 0.04 -35.40 -2.59
N PRO A 317 0.30 -34.80 -3.76
CA PRO A 317 1.37 -33.82 -3.91
C PRO A 317 1.05 -32.55 -3.10
N GLY A 318 2.09 -31.89 -2.59
CA GLY A 318 1.94 -30.60 -1.88
C GLY A 318 1.52 -30.71 -0.41
N THR A 319 1.55 -31.90 0.20
CA THR A 319 1.16 -32.10 1.59
C THR A 319 2.25 -31.64 2.58
N HIS A 320 1.83 -30.90 3.60
CA HIS A 320 2.64 -30.43 4.72
C HIS A 320 1.95 -30.79 6.02
N ALA A 321 2.70 -31.12 7.06
CA ALA A 321 2.14 -31.40 8.37
C ALA A 321 2.90 -30.72 9.51
N PHE A 322 2.17 -30.47 10.58
CA PHE A 322 2.69 -29.99 11.84
C PHE A 322 1.93 -30.64 12.99
N GLU A 323 2.63 -30.85 14.09
CA GLU A 323 2.05 -31.42 15.30
C GLU A 323 2.34 -30.49 16.48
N PHE A 324 1.32 -30.21 17.28
CA PHE A 324 1.44 -29.46 18.52
C PHE A 324 0.64 -30.14 19.63
N ARG A 325 0.83 -29.69 20.87
CA ARG A 325 0.06 -30.18 22.02
C ARG A 325 -0.86 -29.10 22.54
N ILE A 326 -2.06 -29.50 22.93
CA ILE A 326 -3.02 -28.62 23.60
C ILE A 326 -2.47 -28.16 24.95
N GLY A 327 -2.49 -26.85 25.19
CA GLY A 327 -2.05 -26.25 26.43
C GLY A 327 -2.99 -26.48 27.63
N LEU A 328 -2.71 -25.78 28.73
CA LEU A 328 -3.44 -25.92 29.99
C LEU A 328 -4.91 -25.48 29.91
N TYR A 329 -5.26 -24.63 28.93
CA TYR A 329 -6.61 -24.10 28.76
C TYR A 329 -7.53 -25.03 27.95
N GLY A 330 -7.02 -26.14 27.41
CA GLY A 330 -7.81 -27.09 26.63
C GLY A 330 -8.25 -26.57 25.26
N HIS A 331 -7.74 -25.41 24.85
CA HIS A 331 -8.15 -24.69 23.66
C HIS A 331 -6.93 -24.03 23.00
N GLU A 332 -6.82 -24.17 21.69
CA GLU A 332 -5.76 -23.57 20.88
C GLU A 332 -6.33 -22.99 19.58
N GLU A 333 -5.68 -21.95 19.07
CA GLU A 333 -6.05 -21.22 17.86
C GLU A 333 -4.88 -21.21 16.88
N PHE A 334 -5.15 -21.33 15.58
CA PHE A 334 -4.11 -21.24 14.57
C PHE A 334 -4.58 -20.75 13.20
N HIS A 335 -3.64 -20.26 12.42
CA HIS A 335 -3.75 -20.12 10.96
C HIS A 335 -2.46 -20.59 10.28
N LEU A 336 -2.44 -20.53 8.95
CA LEU A 336 -1.31 -20.99 8.14
C LEU A 336 -0.79 -19.82 7.29
N GLN A 337 0.48 -19.83 6.94
CA GLN A 337 1.11 -18.80 6.11
C GLN A 337 1.98 -19.44 5.03
N ARG A 338 1.88 -18.95 3.80
CA ARG A 338 2.83 -19.30 2.73
C ARG A 338 4.08 -18.46 2.88
N ASP A 339 5.24 -19.12 2.84
CA ASP A 339 6.57 -18.54 3.03
C ASP A 339 6.76 -17.72 4.34
N GLY A 340 5.89 -17.93 5.34
CA GLY A 340 5.87 -17.11 6.56
C GLY A 340 5.44 -15.66 6.33
N ASP A 341 4.77 -15.36 5.22
CA ASP A 341 4.30 -14.03 4.88
C ASP A 341 2.86 -13.82 5.37
N LYS A 342 2.66 -12.82 6.24
CA LYS A 342 1.34 -12.44 6.76
C LYS A 342 0.37 -11.94 5.68
N TYR A 343 0.87 -11.46 4.53
CA TYR A 343 0.05 -11.07 3.38
C TYR A 343 -0.33 -12.27 2.48
N GLN A 344 0.07 -13.48 2.88
CA GLN A 344 -0.28 -14.76 2.25
C GLN A 344 -0.82 -15.76 3.29
N THR A 345 -1.70 -15.27 4.16
CA THR A 345 -2.33 -16.06 5.22
C THR A 345 -3.42 -16.96 4.63
N ILE A 346 -3.47 -18.21 5.09
CA ILE A 346 -4.47 -19.23 4.80
C ILE A 346 -5.25 -19.47 6.10
N TYR A 347 -6.57 -19.27 6.05
CA TYR A 347 -7.41 -19.08 7.25
C TYR A 347 -8.86 -19.57 7.01
N PRO A 348 -9.67 -19.77 8.07
CA PRO A 348 -11.08 -20.11 7.90
C PRO A 348 -11.92 -18.89 7.51
N ALA A 349 -12.96 -19.07 6.68
CA ALA A 349 -13.86 -17.98 6.30
C ALA A 349 -14.51 -17.27 7.50
N LYS A 350 -14.85 -18.04 8.55
CA LYS A 350 -15.42 -17.56 9.82
C LYS A 350 -14.44 -17.79 10.96
N ASP A 351 -14.15 -16.73 11.72
CA ASP A 351 -13.23 -16.79 12.85
C ASP A 351 -13.68 -17.80 13.92
N ARG A 352 -12.70 -18.47 14.53
CA ARG A 352 -12.84 -19.47 15.60
C ARG A 352 -13.88 -20.55 15.31
N SER A 353 -14.15 -20.85 14.05
CA SER A 353 -15.16 -21.84 13.71
C SER A 353 -14.74 -23.25 14.15
N LEU A 354 -15.69 -23.95 14.75
CA LEU A 354 -15.58 -25.36 15.13
C LEU A 354 -16.25 -26.29 14.11
N THR A 355 -16.99 -25.75 13.14
CA THR A 355 -17.85 -26.49 12.21
C THR A 355 -17.15 -26.79 10.88
N ARG A 356 -17.41 -27.99 10.32
CA ARG A 356 -16.72 -28.53 9.12
C ARG A 356 -17.10 -27.83 7.82
N ASP A 357 -18.21 -27.10 7.80
CA ASP A 357 -18.77 -26.41 6.64
C ASP A 357 -18.07 -25.06 6.34
N VAL A 358 -17.16 -24.62 7.21
CA VAL A 358 -16.42 -23.37 7.00
C VAL A 358 -15.34 -23.56 5.94
N PRO A 359 -15.40 -22.80 4.83
CA PRO A 359 -14.40 -22.89 3.79
C PRO A 359 -13.01 -22.38 4.22
N VAL A 360 -11.98 -22.90 3.55
CA VAL A 360 -10.63 -22.32 3.60
C VAL A 360 -10.55 -21.09 2.68
N ARG A 361 -9.85 -20.05 3.14
CA ARG A 361 -9.58 -18.79 2.42
C ARG A 361 -8.07 -18.57 2.25
N GLY A 362 -7.71 -17.52 1.50
CA GLY A 362 -6.33 -17.20 1.19
C GLY A 362 -5.71 -18.06 0.07
N PRO A 363 -4.37 -18.00 -0.11
CA PRO A 363 -3.45 -17.14 0.64
C PRO A 363 -3.65 -15.66 0.30
N ASP A 364 -3.98 -14.83 1.29
CA ASP A 364 -4.13 -13.38 1.13
C ASP A 364 -4.01 -12.66 2.48
N HIS A 365 -4.21 -11.34 2.49
CA HIS A 365 -4.08 -10.51 3.68
C HIS A 365 -5.37 -10.40 4.50
N PHE A 366 -6.48 -10.99 4.05
CA PHE A 366 -7.77 -10.96 4.73
C PHE A 366 -7.86 -11.99 5.86
N GLY A 367 -6.77 -12.71 6.17
CA GLY A 367 -6.71 -13.66 7.28
C GLY A 367 -6.36 -13.06 8.63
N GLU A 368 -6.10 -11.75 8.71
CA GLU A 368 -5.82 -11.08 9.97
C GLU A 368 -6.97 -11.33 10.96
N GLU A 369 -6.62 -11.78 12.17
CA GLU A 369 -7.55 -12.15 13.25
C GLU A 369 -8.51 -13.32 12.97
N LYS A 370 -8.32 -14.09 11.89
CA LYS A 370 -9.11 -15.29 11.61
C LYS A 370 -8.32 -16.56 11.92
N TYR A 371 -8.84 -17.38 12.83
CA TYR A 371 -8.19 -18.59 13.30
C TYR A 371 -9.12 -19.81 13.28
N TRP A 372 -8.56 -20.98 12.98
CA TRP A 372 -9.21 -22.24 13.34
C TRP A 372 -9.12 -22.45 14.84
N SER A 373 -10.20 -22.96 15.43
CA SER A 373 -10.29 -23.27 16.85
C SER A 373 -10.18 -24.77 17.08
N VAL A 374 -9.32 -25.18 18.02
CA VAL A 374 -9.05 -26.57 18.35
C VAL A 374 -9.28 -26.78 19.84
N VAL A 375 -10.05 -27.81 20.19
CA VAL A 375 -10.34 -28.15 21.58
C VAL A 375 -9.89 -29.59 21.84
N GLY A 376 -9.20 -29.79 22.96
CA GLY A 376 -8.64 -31.07 23.35
C GLY A 376 -8.33 -31.15 24.84
N GLU A 377 -7.97 -32.34 25.31
CA GLU A 377 -7.43 -32.53 26.66
C GLU A 377 -6.02 -31.92 26.78
N THR A 378 -5.65 -31.43 27.95
CA THR A 378 -4.31 -30.89 28.19
C THR A 378 -3.22 -31.92 27.84
N GLY A 379 -2.29 -31.52 26.98
CA GLY A 379 -1.21 -32.37 26.49
C GLY A 379 -1.58 -33.30 25.33
N GLU A 380 -2.84 -33.31 24.90
CA GLU A 380 -3.30 -34.04 23.72
C GLU A 380 -2.53 -33.59 22.48
N LEU A 381 -2.10 -34.54 21.66
CA LEU A 381 -1.41 -34.27 20.41
C LEU A 381 -2.44 -33.95 19.31
N VAL A 382 -2.26 -32.81 18.66
CA VAL A 382 -3.05 -32.40 17.49
C VAL A 382 -2.15 -32.45 16.27
N ARG A 383 -2.62 -33.08 15.20
CA ARG A 383 -1.97 -33.07 13.89
C ARG A 383 -2.74 -32.19 12.93
N VAL A 384 -2.03 -31.25 12.31
CA VAL A 384 -2.56 -30.40 11.23
C VAL A 384 -1.85 -30.77 9.94
N GLU A 385 -2.63 -31.09 8.91
CA GLU A 385 -2.15 -31.31 7.56
C GLU A 385 -2.71 -30.25 6.61
N LEU A 386 -1.84 -29.72 5.76
CA LEU A 386 -2.15 -28.77 4.70
C LEU A 386 -1.83 -29.42 3.36
N GLU A 387 -2.84 -29.55 2.50
CA GLU A 387 -2.69 -30.01 1.11
C GLU A 387 -2.91 -28.81 0.19
N VAL A 388 -1.91 -28.45 -0.61
CA VAL A 388 -2.03 -27.40 -1.63
C VAL A 388 -1.69 -27.98 -3.00
N HIS A 389 -2.65 -27.96 -3.91
CA HIS A 389 -2.47 -28.47 -5.26
C HIS A 389 -3.45 -27.82 -6.24
N GLU A 390 -2.94 -27.27 -7.35
CA GLU A 390 -3.75 -26.63 -8.41
C GLU A 390 -4.76 -25.61 -7.83
N GLY A 391 -4.27 -24.76 -6.92
CA GLY A 391 -5.06 -23.71 -6.27
C GLY A 391 -6.10 -24.19 -5.25
N ASN A 392 -6.26 -25.52 -5.11
CA ASN A 392 -7.09 -26.11 -4.06
C ASN A 392 -6.29 -26.22 -2.77
N ILE A 393 -6.90 -25.76 -1.69
CA ILE A 393 -6.32 -25.80 -0.35
C ILE A 393 -7.24 -26.63 0.51
N THR A 394 -6.69 -27.68 1.11
CA THR A 394 -7.36 -28.49 2.12
C THR A 394 -6.58 -28.41 3.41
N VAL A 395 -7.27 -28.12 4.50
CA VAL A 395 -6.71 -28.19 5.86
C VAL A 395 -7.40 -29.33 6.58
N THR A 396 -6.61 -30.28 7.07
CA THR A 396 -7.10 -31.42 7.86
C THR A 396 -6.57 -31.28 9.27
N LEU A 397 -7.47 -31.35 10.25
CA LEU A 397 -7.15 -31.39 11.66
C LEU A 397 -7.53 -32.77 12.21
N ASP A 398 -6.62 -33.38 12.96
CA ASP A 398 -6.84 -34.68 13.59
C ASP A 398 -6.41 -34.63 15.06
N ASN A 399 -7.36 -34.92 15.94
CA ASN A 399 -7.14 -35.12 17.37
C ASN A 399 -8.16 -36.12 17.92
N LYS A 400 -7.88 -36.69 19.10
CA LYS A 400 -8.75 -37.69 19.73
C LYS A 400 -10.12 -37.12 20.06
N GLN A 401 -10.19 -35.88 20.53
CA GLN A 401 -11.44 -35.30 21.02
C GLN A 401 -12.41 -34.89 19.90
N GLN A 402 -11.91 -34.31 18.81
CA GLN A 402 -12.77 -33.82 17.71
C GLN A 402 -12.76 -34.74 16.48
N GLY A 403 -11.92 -35.77 16.48
CA GLY A 403 -11.67 -36.65 15.34
C GLY A 403 -11.09 -35.88 14.15
N VAL A 404 -11.11 -36.52 12.98
CA VAL A 404 -10.65 -35.89 11.74
C VAL A 404 -11.66 -34.85 11.27
N LYS A 405 -11.24 -33.59 11.15
CA LYS A 405 -11.98 -32.49 10.52
C LYS A 405 -11.25 -32.04 9.27
N LYS A 406 -11.98 -31.91 8.17
CA LYS A 406 -11.43 -31.50 6.87
C LYS A 406 -12.15 -30.24 6.39
N PHE A 407 -11.38 -29.22 6.09
CA PHE A 407 -11.83 -27.93 5.56
C PHE A 407 -11.27 -27.78 4.15
N GLN A 408 -12.07 -27.24 3.23
CA GLN A 408 -11.68 -27.11 1.82
C GLN A 408 -11.93 -25.71 1.30
N SER A 409 -11.04 -25.23 0.42
CA SER A 409 -11.23 -24.00 -0.32
C SER A 409 -12.35 -24.16 -1.36
N LEU A 410 -13.10 -23.09 -1.59
CA LEU A 410 -14.07 -23.02 -2.67
C LEU A 410 -13.42 -22.44 -3.94
N ARG A 411 -13.93 -22.85 -5.10
CA ARG A 411 -13.55 -22.31 -6.42
C ARG A 411 -14.59 -21.31 -6.93
N GLY A 412 -14.14 -20.47 -7.86
CA GLY A 412 -14.95 -19.53 -8.62
C GLY A 412 -15.65 -18.48 -7.77
N THR A 413 -16.79 -18.02 -8.27
CA THR A 413 -17.59 -16.92 -7.71
C THR A 413 -18.05 -17.15 -6.27
N PHE A 414 -18.05 -18.40 -5.79
CA PHE A 414 -18.43 -18.77 -4.42
C PHE A 414 -17.26 -18.75 -3.43
N ARG A 415 -16.06 -18.34 -3.87
CA ARG A 415 -14.88 -18.23 -3.00
C ARG A 415 -15.05 -17.21 -1.88
N ARG A 416 -15.98 -16.26 -2.00
CA ARG A 416 -16.33 -15.31 -0.93
C ARG A 416 -17.85 -15.16 -0.86
N LYS A 417 -18.37 -14.93 0.35
CA LYS A 417 -19.76 -14.55 0.54
C LYS A 417 -19.83 -13.07 0.85
N TYR A 418 -20.70 -12.35 0.15
CA TYR A 418 -20.92 -10.92 0.35
C TYR A 418 -22.24 -10.72 1.09
N HIS A 419 -22.25 -9.78 2.03
CA HIS A 419 -23.43 -9.43 2.80
C HIS A 419 -23.57 -7.92 2.82
N VAL A 420 -24.80 -7.44 2.74
CA VAL A 420 -25.13 -6.05 3.08
C VAL A 420 -25.15 -5.96 4.60
N TYR A 421 -24.31 -5.09 5.15
CA TYR A 421 -24.25 -4.73 6.56
C TYR A 421 -24.87 -3.35 6.72
N SER A 422 -26.05 -3.24 7.33
CA SER A 422 -26.84 -2.00 7.27
C SER A 422 -27.62 -1.70 8.54
N GLN A 423 -27.88 -0.41 8.76
CA GLN A 423 -28.81 0.06 9.80
C GLN A 423 -30.20 -0.59 9.66
N TRP A 424 -30.59 -0.96 8.43
CA TRP A 424 -31.91 -1.48 8.07
C TRP A 424 -32.18 -2.85 8.69
N SER A 425 -31.10 -3.55 9.06
CA SER A 425 -31.12 -4.85 9.69
C SER A 425 -30.57 -4.80 11.13
N ASP A 426 -30.61 -3.63 11.76
CA ASP A 426 -29.98 -3.33 13.06
C ASP A 426 -28.49 -3.71 13.04
N TRP A 427 -27.79 -3.30 11.97
CA TRP A 427 -26.42 -3.71 11.69
C TRP A 427 -26.24 -5.24 11.63
N GLY A 428 -27.24 -5.93 11.08
CA GLY A 428 -27.19 -7.34 10.74
C GLY A 428 -26.53 -7.61 9.38
N PHE A 429 -26.40 -8.88 9.02
CA PHE A 429 -25.82 -9.32 7.75
C PHE A 429 -26.90 -9.89 6.82
N THR A 430 -27.21 -9.18 5.74
CA THR A 430 -28.14 -9.66 4.71
C THR A 430 -27.36 -10.29 3.56
N PRO A 431 -27.51 -11.59 3.26
CA PRO A 431 -26.71 -12.26 2.24
C PRO A 431 -27.01 -11.74 0.82
N MET A 432 -25.96 -11.55 0.04
CA MET A 432 -26.07 -11.22 -1.38
C MET A 432 -26.00 -12.50 -2.24
N GLY A 433 -26.92 -12.61 -3.20
CA GLY A 433 -26.96 -13.69 -4.19
C GLY A 433 -26.22 -13.31 -5.48
N LEU A 434 -25.88 -14.30 -6.30
CA LEU A 434 -25.36 -14.04 -7.65
C LEU A 434 -26.46 -13.38 -8.50
N LYS A 435 -26.10 -12.37 -9.29
CA LYS A 435 -27.03 -11.68 -10.19
C LYS A 435 -27.06 -12.36 -11.57
N ASP A 436 -26.31 -11.83 -12.54
CA ASP A 436 -26.37 -12.28 -13.95
C ASP A 436 -25.00 -12.68 -14.52
N LYS A 437 -23.91 -12.10 -13.98
CA LYS A 437 -22.52 -12.31 -14.44
C LYS A 437 -21.66 -12.88 -13.31
N ALA A 438 -20.56 -13.54 -13.67
CA ALA A 438 -19.53 -13.90 -12.70
C ALA A 438 -19.06 -12.64 -11.96
N ASN A 439 -18.89 -12.74 -10.64
CA ASN A 439 -18.49 -11.65 -9.75
C ASN A 439 -19.43 -10.44 -9.64
N THR A 440 -20.70 -10.58 -10.06
CA THR A 440 -21.75 -9.58 -9.80
C THR A 440 -22.80 -10.14 -8.85
N PHE A 441 -23.01 -9.47 -7.71
CA PHE A 441 -23.88 -9.91 -6.62
C PHE A 441 -24.99 -8.89 -6.37
N LYS A 442 -26.13 -9.36 -5.86
CA LYS A 442 -27.24 -8.49 -5.47
C LYS A 442 -27.90 -8.89 -4.15
N ALA A 443 -28.46 -7.90 -3.48
CA ALA A 443 -29.41 -8.08 -2.39
C ALA A 443 -30.62 -7.17 -2.63
N GLU A 444 -31.81 -7.70 -2.35
CA GLU A 444 -33.06 -6.94 -2.41
C GLU A 444 -33.51 -6.66 -0.98
N MET A 445 -33.79 -5.38 -0.71
CA MET A 445 -34.20 -4.91 0.60
C MET A 445 -35.38 -3.94 0.46
N THR A 446 -36.17 -3.79 1.52
CA THR A 446 -37.33 -2.88 1.55
C THR A 446 -37.04 -1.72 2.49
N MET A 447 -37.23 -0.48 2.03
CA MET A 447 -36.98 0.72 2.83
C MET A 447 -37.89 0.75 4.07
N PRO A 448 -37.32 0.91 5.29
CA PRO A 448 -38.09 1.06 6.52
C PRO A 448 -38.83 2.41 6.58
N GLU A 449 -39.64 2.63 7.62
CA GLU A 449 -40.35 3.90 7.83
C GLU A 449 -39.44 5.04 8.29
N ASP A 450 -38.29 4.70 8.88
CA ASP A 450 -37.27 5.64 9.34
C ASP A 450 -36.39 6.07 8.17
N GLY A 451 -36.00 7.36 8.13
CA GLY A 451 -35.42 8.09 7.00
C GLY A 451 -34.16 7.52 6.31
N PRO A 452 -33.16 8.36 5.95
CA PRO A 452 -32.00 7.90 5.20
C PRO A 452 -31.26 6.78 5.90
N GLN A 453 -30.78 5.84 5.10
CA GLN A 453 -30.62 4.47 5.53
C GLN A 453 -29.20 4.03 5.12
N SER A 454 -28.34 3.77 6.10
CA SER A 454 -26.89 3.57 5.84
C SER A 454 -26.49 2.10 5.71
N PHE A 455 -25.53 1.80 4.83
CA PHE A 455 -25.00 0.45 4.65
C PHE A 455 -23.55 0.39 4.15
N GLN A 456 -22.97 -0.80 4.30
CA GLN A 456 -21.70 -1.25 3.71
C GLN A 456 -21.88 -2.65 3.13
N ILE A 457 -20.91 -3.11 2.33
CA ILE A 457 -20.87 -4.50 1.87
C ILE A 457 -19.68 -5.21 2.50
N VAL A 458 -19.93 -6.25 3.28
CA VAL A 458 -18.90 -6.97 4.03
C VAL A 458 -18.66 -8.37 3.48
N ILE A 459 -17.43 -8.85 3.65
CA ILE A 459 -17.01 -10.19 3.23
C ILE A 459 -17.09 -11.16 4.41
N ASP A 460 -17.76 -12.30 4.21
CA ASP A 460 -17.87 -13.40 5.18
C ASP A 460 -18.24 -12.92 6.60
N GLU A 461 -19.24 -12.02 6.71
CA GLU A 461 -19.74 -11.46 7.98
C GLU A 461 -18.66 -10.72 8.80
N ASN A 462 -17.59 -10.22 8.15
CA ASN A 462 -16.52 -9.48 8.82
C ASN A 462 -16.56 -7.97 8.49
N VAL A 463 -16.90 -7.15 9.48
CA VAL A 463 -16.95 -5.69 9.37
C VAL A 463 -15.57 -5.05 9.12
N HIS A 464 -14.48 -5.76 9.43
CA HIS A 464 -13.12 -5.31 9.10
C HIS A 464 -12.71 -5.66 7.66
N GLN A 465 -13.65 -6.17 6.86
CA GLN A 465 -13.50 -6.47 5.43
C GLN A 465 -14.69 -5.89 4.67
N ALA A 466 -14.85 -4.57 4.78
CA ALA A 466 -15.95 -3.84 4.19
C ALA A 466 -15.50 -3.14 2.90
N TYR A 467 -16.32 -3.25 1.86
CA TYR A 467 -16.40 -2.24 0.83
C TYR A 467 -17.15 -1.05 1.41
N HIS A 468 -16.60 0.15 1.20
CA HIS A 468 -17.13 1.39 1.73
C HIS A 468 -16.86 2.55 0.76
N PRO A 469 -17.62 3.66 0.82
CA PRO A 469 -17.28 4.85 0.06
C PRO A 469 -16.05 5.57 0.64
N GLU A 470 -15.42 6.42 -0.18
CA GLU A 470 -14.38 7.34 0.28
C GLU A 470 -14.95 8.50 1.11
N LEU A 471 -16.22 8.87 0.90
CA LEU A 471 -16.93 9.90 1.65
C LEU A 471 -18.05 9.30 2.49
N GLU A 472 -18.20 9.75 3.73
CA GLU A 472 -19.28 9.32 4.62
C GLU A 472 -20.64 9.79 4.08
N PHE A 473 -21.66 8.93 4.16
CA PHE A 473 -23.02 9.16 3.65
C PHE A 473 -23.08 9.43 2.14
N ALA A 474 -22.14 8.88 1.37
CA ALA A 474 -22.17 9.03 -0.07
C ALA A 474 -23.35 8.27 -0.70
N ASP A 475 -24.01 8.92 -1.66
CA ASP A 475 -24.88 8.30 -2.64
C ASP A 475 -24.03 7.54 -3.67
N GLN A 476 -24.66 6.68 -4.47
CA GLN A 476 -24.00 5.91 -5.51
C GLN A 476 -23.36 6.86 -6.52
N LEU A 477 -22.27 6.41 -7.13
CA LEU A 477 -21.51 7.16 -8.13
C LEU A 477 -20.81 8.45 -7.62
N MET A 478 -21.11 8.94 -6.41
CA MET A 478 -20.53 10.19 -5.89
C MET A 478 -19.06 10.06 -5.50
N SER A 479 -18.66 8.92 -4.95
CA SER A 479 -17.27 8.67 -4.55
C SER A 479 -16.83 7.25 -4.93
N PRO A 480 -15.54 7.03 -5.21
CA PRO A 480 -15.02 5.71 -5.50
C PRO A 480 -15.26 4.74 -4.33
N CYS A 481 -15.64 3.49 -4.66
CA CYS A 481 -15.66 2.41 -3.70
C CYS A 481 -14.22 2.09 -3.25
N GLN A 482 -14.01 2.02 -1.94
CA GLN A 482 -12.77 1.64 -1.26
C GLN A 482 -12.89 0.24 -0.64
N GLY A 483 -11.77 -0.30 -0.18
CA GLY A 483 -11.71 -1.64 0.37
C GLY A 483 -11.72 -2.75 -0.70
N PRO A 484 -11.97 -4.02 -0.29
CA PRO A 484 -12.43 -4.41 1.05
C PRO A 484 -11.32 -4.24 2.09
N ASP A 485 -11.56 -3.50 3.17
CA ASP A 485 -10.63 -3.38 4.30
C ASP A 485 -11.34 -2.90 5.59
N GLY A 486 -10.58 -2.71 6.67
CA GLY A 486 -11.10 -2.28 7.96
C GLY A 486 -11.05 -0.76 8.20
N LYS A 487 -10.61 0.03 7.21
CA LYS A 487 -10.53 1.50 7.31
C LYS A 487 -11.89 2.16 7.15
N GLY A 488 -12.87 1.43 6.63
CA GLY A 488 -14.23 1.90 6.42
C GLY A 488 -15.10 2.04 7.68
N LEU A 489 -14.59 1.87 8.90
CA LEU A 489 -15.41 2.01 10.11
C LEU A 489 -16.10 3.39 10.15
N GLY A 490 -17.44 3.39 10.04
CA GLY A 490 -18.28 4.60 9.96
C GLY A 490 -18.56 5.09 8.54
N MET A 491 -17.72 4.77 7.56
CA MET A 491 -17.86 5.20 6.17
C MET A 491 -18.96 4.40 5.47
N CYS A 492 -20.19 4.92 5.41
CA CYS A 492 -21.32 4.21 4.83
C CYS A 492 -21.86 4.90 3.59
N TRP A 493 -22.39 4.11 2.66
CA TRP A 493 -23.32 4.66 1.67
C TRP A 493 -24.65 4.98 2.34
N SER A 494 -25.37 5.98 1.84
CA SER A 494 -26.68 6.36 2.31
C SER A 494 -27.70 6.27 1.18
N ILE A 495 -28.82 5.59 1.42
CA ILE A 495 -29.95 5.51 0.50
C ILE A 495 -31.11 6.28 1.10
N ASP A 496 -31.69 7.18 0.32
CA ASP A 496 -32.85 7.99 0.70
C ASP A 496 -33.97 7.78 -0.33
N GLU A 497 -34.84 6.81 -0.04
CA GLU A 497 -35.94 6.37 -0.91
C GLU A 497 -37.22 6.30 -0.08
N GLU A 498 -38.39 6.38 -0.72
CA GLU A 498 -39.67 6.39 0.01
C GLU A 498 -39.89 5.11 0.83
N PRO A 499 -40.47 5.19 2.05
CA PRO A 499 -40.81 4.02 2.86
C PRO A 499 -41.64 2.97 2.12
N GLY A 500 -41.17 1.72 2.20
CA GLY A 500 -41.76 0.58 1.50
C GLY A 500 -41.27 0.39 0.05
N THR A 501 -40.42 1.27 -0.46
CA THR A 501 -39.74 1.06 -1.75
C THR A 501 -38.80 -0.13 -1.66
N ARG A 502 -38.84 -1.01 -2.68
CA ARG A 502 -37.86 -2.11 -2.78
C ARG A 502 -36.63 -1.62 -3.52
N VAL A 503 -35.47 -1.80 -2.92
CA VAL A 503 -34.18 -1.40 -3.46
C VAL A 503 -33.34 -2.64 -3.73
N GLU A 504 -32.81 -2.75 -4.95
CA GLU A 504 -31.82 -3.77 -5.32
C GLU A 504 -30.42 -3.14 -5.23
N ILE A 505 -29.64 -3.55 -4.24
CA ILE A 505 -28.23 -3.20 -4.09
C ILE A 505 -27.40 -4.19 -4.90
N THR A 506 -26.51 -3.70 -5.75
CA THR A 506 -25.63 -4.49 -6.60
C THR A 506 -24.16 -4.22 -6.24
N LEU A 507 -23.39 -5.31 -6.10
CA LEU A 507 -21.92 -5.30 -6.06
C LEU A 507 -21.41 -5.86 -7.40
N ASP A 508 -20.79 -5.05 -8.24
CA ASP A 508 -20.15 -5.49 -9.48
C ASP A 508 -18.63 -5.38 -9.38
N LEU A 509 -17.96 -6.49 -9.13
CA LEU A 509 -16.49 -6.53 -9.03
C LEU A 509 -15.81 -6.48 -10.40
N ASN A 510 -16.56 -6.49 -11.50
CA ASN A 510 -16.02 -6.31 -12.84
C ASN A 510 -16.08 -4.85 -13.31
N ALA A 511 -16.64 -3.95 -12.49
CA ALA A 511 -16.76 -2.54 -12.85
C ALA A 511 -15.37 -1.91 -12.97
N SER A 512 -15.07 -1.34 -14.15
CA SER A 512 -13.83 -0.61 -14.39
C SER A 512 -13.78 0.72 -13.65
N ASP A 513 -14.95 1.37 -13.50
CA ASP A 513 -15.09 2.55 -12.66
C ASP A 513 -15.39 2.12 -11.22
N ARG A 514 -14.50 2.46 -10.30
CA ARG A 514 -14.67 2.13 -8.87
C ARG A 514 -15.93 2.75 -8.26
N ARG A 515 -16.49 3.78 -8.86
CA ARG A 515 -17.76 4.40 -8.43
C ARG A 515 -18.97 3.52 -8.76
N GLU A 516 -18.86 2.65 -9.75
CA GLU A 516 -19.90 1.72 -10.21
C GLU A 516 -19.84 0.35 -9.52
N VAL A 517 -18.81 0.09 -8.71
CA VAL A 517 -18.64 -1.18 -7.98
C VAL A 517 -19.81 -1.46 -7.05
N VAL A 518 -20.37 -0.42 -6.41
CA VAL A 518 -21.57 -0.54 -5.58
C VAL A 518 -22.61 0.44 -6.09
N THR A 519 -23.74 -0.08 -6.53
CA THR A 519 -24.86 0.69 -7.07
C THR A 519 -26.18 0.17 -6.51
N TRP A 520 -27.24 0.97 -6.60
CA TRP A 520 -28.58 0.54 -6.21
C TRP A 520 -29.66 1.16 -7.08
N LYS A 521 -30.80 0.48 -7.17
CA LYS A 521 -31.98 1.01 -7.88
C LYS A 521 -33.28 0.62 -7.20
N ALA A 522 -34.27 1.50 -7.27
CA ALA A 522 -35.64 1.17 -6.90
C ALA A 522 -36.24 0.18 -7.93
N VAL A 523 -36.81 -0.91 -7.43
CA VAL A 523 -37.38 -2.01 -8.25
C VAL A 523 -38.91 -1.93 -8.32
N SER A 524 -39.56 -1.20 -7.40
CA SER A 524 -41.00 -0.89 -7.49
C SER A 524 -41.38 0.31 -6.62
N SER A 525 -42.09 1.28 -7.20
CA SER A 525 -43.00 2.17 -6.48
C SER A 525 -44.31 1.45 -6.23
N LYS A 526 -44.93 1.62 -5.05
CA LYS A 526 -46.25 1.07 -4.70
C LYS A 526 -47.21 1.08 -5.89
N GLN A 527 -47.82 -0.08 -6.18
CA GLN A 527 -49.14 -0.08 -6.81
C GLN A 527 -50.04 0.84 -5.99
N ALA A 528 -50.60 1.86 -6.63
CA ALA A 528 -51.63 2.69 -6.05
C ALA A 528 -52.71 1.79 -5.45
N LEU A 529 -52.89 1.88 -4.13
CA LEU A 529 -54.15 1.49 -3.50
C LEU A 529 -55.21 2.44 -4.08
N ALA A 530 -55.89 1.99 -5.12
CA ALA A 530 -57.12 2.62 -5.58
C ALA A 530 -58.21 2.34 -4.54
N ASN A 531 -58.90 3.42 -4.18
CA ASN A 531 -60.01 3.53 -3.23
C ASN A 531 -61.07 2.42 -3.31
#